data_AF-A0A1I4KS23-F1
#
_entry.id   AF-A0A1I4KS23-F1
#
_cell.length_a   1.000
_cell.length_b   1.000
_cell.length_c   1.000
_cell.angle_alpha   90.00
_cell.angle_beta   90.00
_cell.angle_gamma   90.00
#
_symmetry.space_group_name_H-M   'P 1'
#
loop_
_entity.id
_entity.type
_entity.pdbx_description
1 polymer ?
#
loop_
_entity_poly.entity_id
_entity_poly.type
_entity_poly.pdbx_seq_one_letter_code
_entity_poly.pdbx_strand_id
1 'polypeptide(L)' 'MTASQSVLAERGLLRVVARKQSTANAPLNDGAVAYDVEINGHEVLKTFVSFGEAIQFMDMVSPTEGS' A
#
# COMPACT_ATOMS: atom_id res chain seq x y z
N MET A 1 14.85 -3.31 -13.21
CA MET A 1 15.12 -3.11 -11.77
C MET A 1 13.81 -3.33 -11.04
N THR A 2 13.69 -4.42 -10.29
CA THR A 2 12.46 -4.80 -9.58
C THR A 2 12.24 -3.80 -8.45
N ALA A 3 11.15 -3.03 -8.52
CA ALA A 3 10.76 -2.19 -7.41
C ALA A 3 10.51 -3.10 -6.20
N SER A 4 11.30 -2.95 -5.14
CA SER A 4 11.11 -3.72 -3.90
C SER A 4 9.76 -3.33 -3.31
N GLN A 5 8.79 -4.24 -3.41
CA GLN A 5 7.49 -4.13 -2.77
C GLN A 5 7.55 -4.86 -1.43
N SER A 6 7.17 -4.17 -0.35
CA SER A 6 7.14 -4.75 0.99
C SER A 6 5.70 -4.74 1.50
N VAL A 7 5.15 -5.92 1.82
CA VAL A 7 3.85 -6.02 2.48
C VAL A 7 4.00 -5.52 3.92
N LEU A 8 3.20 -4.51 4.30
CA LEU A 8 3.23 -3.88 5.61
C LEU A 8 2.05 -4.27 6.51
N ALA A 9 0.93 -4.68 5.92
CA ALA A 9 -0.23 -5.20 6.64
C ALA A 9 -1.01 -6.17 5.75
N GLU A 10 -1.67 -7.16 6.37
CA GLU A 10 -2.55 -8.12 5.69
C GLU A 10 -3.79 -8.37 6.54
N ARG A 11 -4.96 -8.43 5.90
CA ARG A 11 -6.24 -8.81 6.50
C ARG A 11 -7.08 -9.59 5.52
N GLY A 12 -7.19 -10.90 5.74
CA GLY A 12 -7.88 -11.79 4.81
C GLY A 12 -7.24 -11.69 3.42
N LEU A 13 -7.99 -11.20 2.44
CA LEU A 13 -7.51 -10.99 1.07
C LEU A 13 -6.88 -9.61 0.85
N LEU A 14 -7.04 -8.65 1.76
CA LEU A 14 -6.50 -7.31 1.62
C LEU A 14 -5.06 -7.24 2.12
N ARG A 15 -4.22 -6.51 1.39
CA ARG A 15 -2.83 -6.24 1.75
C ARG A 15 -2.53 -4.76 1.57
N VAL A 16 -1.70 -4.22 2.45
CA VAL A 16 -1.07 -2.90 2.26
C VAL A 16 0.38 -3.14 1.86
N VAL A 17 0.76 -2.64 0.68
CA VAL A 17 2.09 -2.82 0.11
C VAL A 17 2.78 -1.48 -0.05
N ALA A 18 3.96 -1.34 0.56
CA ALA A 18 4.84 -0.21 0.31
C ALA A 18 5.58 -0.41 -1.01
N ARG A 19 5.41 0.53 -1.93
CA ARG A 19 6.08 0.59 -3.22
C ARG A 19 6.92 1.86 -3.28
N LYS A 20 8.24 1.69 -3.44
CA LYS A 20 9.13 2.83 -3.73
C LYS A 20 8.83 3.34 -5.14
N GLN A 21 8.47 4.61 -5.29
CA GLN A 21 8.35 5.22 -6.61
C GLN A 21 9.76 5.44 -7.18
N SER A 22 10.21 4.53 -8.04
CA SER A 22 11.36 4.77 -8.91
C SER A 22 10.89 5.59 -10.11
N THR A 23 10.76 6.90 -9.94
CA THR A 23 10.52 7.80 -11.07
C THR A 23 11.85 8.20 -11.69
N ALA A 24 12.16 7.62 -12.85
CA ALA A 24 13.30 8.01 -13.69
C ALA A 24 13.22 9.47 -14.21
N ASN A 25 12.12 10.20 -13.96
CA ASN A 25 11.86 11.55 -14.48
C ASN A 25 11.15 12.51 -13.50
N ALA A 26 11.16 12.26 -12.19
CA ALA A 26 10.56 13.20 -11.22
C ALA A 26 11.63 13.89 -10.35
N PRO A 27 11.47 15.19 -10.04
CA PRO A 27 12.47 15.93 -9.27
C PRO A 27 12.56 15.43 -7.83
N LEU A 28 13.73 14.86 -7.49
CA LEU A 28 14.44 14.91 -6.21
C LEU A 28 13.73 14.54 -4.87
N ASN A 29 12.61 13.84 -4.87
CA ASN A 29 12.20 13.08 -3.68
C ASN A 29 12.56 11.60 -3.85
N ASP A 30 13.86 11.30 -3.70
CA ASP A 30 14.55 10.00 -3.88
C ASP A 30 14.05 8.84 -2.96
N GLY A 31 12.93 9.05 -2.28
CA GLY A 31 12.38 8.15 -1.26
C GLY A 31 10.86 8.21 -1.11
N ALA A 32 10.12 8.75 -2.09
CA ALA A 32 8.66 8.73 -2.01
C ALA A 32 8.14 7.28 -2.03
N VAL A 33 7.60 6.83 -0.90
CA VAL A 33 6.95 5.53 -0.74
C VAL A 33 5.45 5.74 -0.93
N ALA A 34 4.87 5.00 -1.88
CA ALA A 34 3.44 4.87 -2.02
C ALA A 34 2.96 3.60 -1.29
N TYR A 35 1.74 3.63 -0.79
CA TYR A 35 1.12 2.52 -0.08
C TYR A 35 -0.09 2.04 -0.88
N ASP A 36 0.06 0.93 -1.57
CA ASP A 36 -0.99 0.31 -2.37
C ASP A 36 -1.82 -0.62 -1.48
N VAL A 37 -3.13 -0.43 -1.44
CA VAL A 37 -4.05 -1.41 -0.85
C VAL A 37 -4.51 -2.34 -1.97
N GLU A 38 -4.14 -3.61 -1.89
CA GLU A 38 -4.39 -4.60 -2.92
C GLU A 38 -5.21 -5.79 -2.42
N ILE A 39 -5.91 -6.45 -3.33
CA ILE A 39 -6.57 -7.73 -3.09
C ILE A 39 -5.67 -8.84 -3.65
N ASN A 40 -5.25 -9.75 -2.77
CA ASN A 40 -4.54 -10.98 -3.08
C ASN A 40 -3.25 -10.81 -3.92
N GLY A 41 -2.61 -9.63 -3.89
CA GLY A 41 -1.41 -9.39 -4.72
C GLY A 41 -1.67 -9.18 -6.21
N HIS A 42 -2.93 -9.03 -6.63
CA HIS A 42 -3.29 -8.96 -8.05
C HIS A 42 -3.92 -7.62 -8.44
N GLU A 43 -4.79 -7.07 -7.59
CA GLU A 43 -5.56 -5.87 -7.92
C GLU A 43 -5.34 -4.79 -6.86
N VAL A 44 -4.83 -3.63 -7.28
CA VAL A 44 -4.72 -2.45 -6.40
C VAL A 44 -6.07 -1.74 -6.38
N LEU A 45 -6.72 -1.74 -5.21
CA LEU A 45 -7.95 -0.99 -4.97
C LEU A 45 -7.69 0.52 -4.94
N LYS A 46 -6.65 0.91 -4.20
CA LYS A 46 -6.31 2.32 -3.99
C LYS A 46 -4.88 2.50 -3.53
N THR A 47 -4.24 3.56 -4.02
CA THR A 47 -2.91 4.00 -3.60
C THR A 47 -3.00 5.20 -2.69
N PHE A 48 -2.21 5.20 -1.62
CA PHE A 48 -2.08 6.29 -0.67
C PHE A 48 -0.64 6.78 -0.56
N VAL A 49 -0.47 8.02 -0.11
CA VAL A 49 0.85 8.60 0.18
C VAL A 49 1.28 8.37 1.64
N SER A 50 0.35 7.93 2.49
CA SER A 50 0.57 7.63 3.90
C SER A 50 0.11 6.22 4.26
N PHE A 51 0.92 5.51 5.05
CA PHE A 51 0.57 4.20 5.59
C PHE A 51 -0.69 4.27 6.46
N GLY A 52 -0.84 5.32 7.28
CA GLY A 52 -1.98 5.48 8.16
C GLY A 52 -3.31 5.61 7.40
N GLU A 53 -3.31 6.27 6.24
CA GLU A 53 -4.50 6.37 5.38
C GLU A 53 -4.84 5.02 4.75
N ALA A 54 -3.82 4.26 4.31
CA ALA A 54 -4.02 2.92 3.77
C ALA A 54 -4.60 1.95 4.81
N ILE A 55 -4.15 2.03 6.07
CA ILE A 55 -4.70 1.25 7.18
C ILE A 55 -6.14 1.65 7.48
N GLN A 56 -6.45 2.94 7.61
CA GLN A 56 -7.83 3.40 7.83
C GLN A 56 -8.77 2.94 6.73
N PHE A 57 -8.31 2.96 5.48
CA PHE A 57 -9.09 2.42 4.37
C PHE A 57 -9.30 0.92 4.49
N MET A 58 -8.26 0.16 4.82
CA MET A 58 -8.37 -1.29 5.05
C MET A 58 -9.32 -1.60 6.22
N ASP A 59 -9.29 -0.83 7.31
CA ASP A 59 -10.21 -0.93 8.45
C ASP A 59 -11.66 -0.67 8.04
N MET A 60 -11.89 0.30 7.14
CA MET A 60 -13.24 0.64 6.65
C MET A 60 -13.80 -0.44 5.72
N VAL A 61 -12.96 -1.03 4.86
CA VAL A 61 -13.37 -2.04 3.87
C VAL A 61 -13.48 -3.43 4.49
N SER A 62 -12.64 -3.74 5.47
CA SER A 62 -12.64 -5.01 6.20
C SER A 62 -12.46 -4.73 7.70
N PRO A 63 -13.52 -4.28 8.39
CA PRO A 63 -13.46 -4.06 9.83
C PRO A 63 -13.10 -5.37 10.51
N THR A 64 -12.06 -5.35 11.34
CA THR A 64 -11.85 -6.44 12.28
C THR A 64 -13.02 -6.43 13.23
N GLU A 65 -13.90 -7.42 13.14
CA GLU A 65 -14.92 -7.64 14.16
C GLU A 65 -14.20 -7.76 15.49
N GLY A 66 -14.36 -6.76 16.35
CA GLY A 66 -13.83 -6.78 17.70
C GLY A 66 -14.42 -7.99 18.41
N SER A 67 -13.55 -8.92 18.80
CA SER A 67 -13.89 -9.98 19.76
C SER A 67 -14.11 -9.40 21.16
#